data_AF-F0SLE8-F1
#
_entry.id   AF-F0SLE8-F1
#
_cell.length_a   1.000
_cell.length_b   1.000
_cell.length_c   1.000
_cell.angle_alpha   90.00
_cell.angle_beta   90.00
_cell.angle_gamma   90.00
#
_symmetry.space_group_name_H-M   'P 1'
#
loop_
_entity.id
_entity.type
_entity.pdbx_description
1 polymer ?
#
loop_
_entity_poly.entity_id
_entity_poly.type
_entity_poly.pdbx_seq_one_letter_code
_entity_poly.pdbx_strand_id
1 'polypeptide(L)'
;MRKLEWGLFSLAAVGVLAAIAITTHLYLQQQERNRLLALGLHNAAVFEPDSIPAILDLGVDVNELNSDDVTALHLATTYKKVQSVEQLLKLGADPNLVSPGDKINPTPLQQATFILNSADELTITQLLLESGADPNAVTPDNETALLRLTRAGGPPAAFAIEWLIDAGADVKMADARGMTPLQYAVLGGNPRVVDMLLTAGADPEQRNQAGFRAIDQINAIPYPEKMQRVFEKHGADSVRRPELFAKHRNKE
;
A
#
# COMPACT_ATOMS: atom_id res chain seq x y z
N MET A 1 30.85 20.40 -62.39
CA MET A 1 30.44 19.30 -61.49
C MET A 1 30.16 19.75 -60.05
N ARG A 2 30.97 20.62 -59.43
CA ARG A 2 30.76 21.04 -58.01
C ARG A 2 29.40 21.69 -57.67
N LYS A 3 28.80 22.58 -58.48
CA LYS A 3 27.54 23.27 -58.10
C LYS A 3 26.31 22.35 -57.98
N LEU A 4 26.26 21.23 -58.72
CA LEU A 4 25.16 20.26 -58.64
C LEU A 4 25.24 19.43 -57.35
N GLU A 5 26.44 19.13 -56.87
CA GLU A 5 26.65 18.41 -55.60
C GLU A 5 26.17 19.25 -54.41
N TRP A 6 26.49 20.55 -54.36
CA TRP A 6 26.02 21.44 -53.28
C TRP A 6 24.48 21.59 -53.24
N GLY A 7 23.82 21.59 -54.40
CA GLY A 7 22.35 21.61 -54.47
C GLY A 7 21.71 20.30 -54.00
N LEU A 8 22.33 19.15 -54.31
CA LEU A 8 21.90 17.85 -53.79
C LEU A 8 22.11 17.75 -52.26
N PHE A 9 23.24 18.24 -51.74
CA PHE A 9 23.48 18.30 -50.29
C PHE A 9 22.49 19.25 -49.58
N SER A 10 22.14 20.40 -50.19
CA SER A 10 21.17 21.31 -49.58
C SER A 10 19.75 20.76 -49.60
N LEU A 11 19.34 20.09 -50.68
CA LEU A 11 18.02 19.46 -50.78
C LEU A 11 17.88 18.30 -49.78
N ALA A 12 18.93 17.48 -49.63
CA ALA A 12 18.99 16.40 -48.66
C ALA A 12 18.91 16.94 -47.22
N ALA A 13 19.64 18.02 -46.91
CA ALA A 13 19.60 18.65 -45.59
C ALA A 13 18.20 19.21 -45.25
N VAL A 14 17.53 19.87 -46.20
CA VAL A 14 16.16 20.36 -46.03
C VAL A 14 15.17 19.20 -45.83
N GLY A 15 15.34 18.09 -46.57
CA GLY A 15 14.54 16.89 -46.40
C GLY A 15 14.68 16.26 -45.01
N VAL A 16 15.90 16.19 -44.47
CA VAL A 16 16.15 15.68 -43.10
C VAL A 16 15.53 16.59 -42.04
N LEU A 17 15.68 17.92 -42.16
CA LEU A 17 15.06 18.86 -41.23
C LEU A 17 13.53 18.81 -41.26
N ALA A 18 12.93 18.69 -42.45
CA ALA A 18 11.49 18.51 -42.61
C ALA A 18 11.02 17.19 -41.97
N ALA A 19 11.75 16.10 -42.17
CA ALA A 19 11.45 14.81 -41.55
C ALA A 19 11.49 14.92 -40.01
N ILE A 20 12.55 15.51 -39.45
CA ILE A 20 12.67 15.74 -38.00
C ILE A 20 11.52 16.60 -37.47
N ALA A 21 11.17 17.68 -38.16
CA ALA A 21 10.08 18.56 -37.74
C ALA A 21 8.73 17.81 -37.75
N ILE A 22 8.45 17.03 -38.79
CA ILE A 22 7.22 16.22 -38.88
C ILE A 22 7.19 15.14 -37.80
N THR A 23 8.27 14.39 -37.61
CA THR A 23 8.31 13.33 -36.59
C THR A 23 8.19 13.91 -35.19
N THR A 24 8.81 15.08 -34.92
CA THR A 24 8.69 15.76 -33.63
C THR A 24 7.27 16.27 -33.41
N HIS A 25 6.62 16.83 -34.44
CA HIS A 25 5.24 17.29 -34.35
C HIS A 25 4.26 16.14 -34.08
N LEU A 26 4.39 15.03 -34.82
CA LEU A 26 3.58 13.83 -34.61
C LEU A 26 3.83 13.21 -33.23
N TYR A 27 5.09 13.21 -32.77
CA TYR A 27 5.45 12.76 -31.44
C TYR A 27 4.78 13.60 -30.35
N LEU A 28 4.81 14.93 -30.48
CA LEU A 28 4.16 15.84 -29.54
C LEU A 28 2.63 15.65 -29.53
N GLN A 29 1.99 15.52 -30.69
CA GLN A 29 0.54 15.24 -30.75
C GLN A 29 0.18 13.91 -30.10
N GLN A 30 1.00 12.87 -30.31
CA GLN A 30 0.79 11.58 -29.67
C GLN A 30 0.96 11.68 -28.14
N GLN A 31 1.93 12.45 -27.67
CA GLN A 31 2.14 12.68 -26.25
C GLN A 31 0.98 13.45 -25.60
N GLU A 32 0.47 14.51 -26.27
CA GLU A 32 -0.71 15.25 -25.80
C GLU A 32 -1.95 14.37 -25.76
N ARG A 33 -2.17 13.56 -26.81
CA ARG A 33 -3.26 12.58 -26.85
C ARG A 33 -3.15 11.61 -25.67
N ASN A 34 -1.98 11.01 -25.44
CA ASN A 34 -1.77 10.07 -24.35
C ASN A 34 -2.02 10.72 -22.99
N ARG A 35 -1.56 11.95 -22.80
CA ARG A 35 -1.80 12.71 -21.57
C ARG A 35 -3.30 12.98 -21.33
N LEU A 36 -4.04 13.32 -22.37
CA LEU A 36 -5.50 13.53 -22.28
C LEU A 36 -6.24 12.21 -22.00
N LEU A 37 -5.82 11.11 -22.62
CA LEU A 37 -6.39 9.78 -22.35
C LEU A 37 -6.10 9.31 -20.93
N ALA A 38 -4.88 9.53 -20.43
CA ALA A 38 -4.53 9.28 -19.04
C ALA A 38 -5.44 10.08 -18.12
N LEU A 39 -5.58 11.40 -18.33
CA LEU A 39 -6.52 12.22 -17.55
C LEU A 39 -7.96 11.69 -17.60
N GLY A 40 -8.40 11.23 -18.77
CA GLY A 40 -9.70 10.59 -18.97
C GLY A 40 -9.87 9.35 -18.11
N LEU A 41 -8.88 8.44 -18.10
CA LEU A 41 -8.90 7.21 -17.30
C LEU A 41 -8.99 7.52 -15.79
N HIS A 42 -8.20 8.49 -15.31
CA HIS A 42 -8.19 8.90 -13.90
C HIS A 42 -9.53 9.50 -13.47
N ASN A 43 -10.16 10.33 -14.31
CA ASN A 43 -11.49 10.87 -14.03
C ASN A 43 -12.57 9.77 -14.09
N ALA A 44 -12.52 8.88 -15.07
CA ALA A 44 -13.44 7.75 -15.19
C ALA A 44 -13.39 6.85 -13.95
N ALA A 45 -12.19 6.57 -13.44
CA ALA A 45 -12.00 5.82 -12.20
C ALA A 45 -12.77 6.41 -11.00
N VAL A 46 -13.00 7.72 -10.96
CA VAL A 46 -13.71 8.40 -9.87
C VAL A 46 -15.20 8.59 -10.15
N PHE A 47 -15.56 8.93 -11.39
CA PHE A 47 -16.89 9.44 -11.73
C PHE A 47 -17.70 8.53 -12.65
N GLU A 48 -17.05 7.76 -13.53
CA GLU A 48 -17.70 7.02 -14.62
C GLU A 48 -17.04 5.65 -14.84
N PRO A 49 -17.24 4.67 -13.94
CA PRO A 49 -16.61 3.35 -14.05
C PRO A 49 -16.90 2.65 -15.39
N ASP A 50 -18.10 2.83 -15.93
CA ASP A 50 -18.52 2.18 -17.18
C ASP A 50 -17.72 2.62 -18.41
N SER A 51 -17.04 3.78 -18.36
CA SER A 51 -16.20 4.26 -19.47
C SER A 51 -14.76 3.74 -19.40
N ILE A 52 -14.33 3.14 -18.28
CA ILE A 52 -12.96 2.63 -18.09
C ILE A 52 -12.54 1.66 -19.22
N PRO A 53 -13.32 0.61 -19.56
CA PRO A 53 -12.91 -0.33 -20.61
C PRO A 53 -12.74 0.36 -21.97
N ALA A 54 -13.68 1.24 -22.33
CA ALA A 54 -13.64 1.96 -23.60
C ALA A 54 -12.45 2.92 -23.69
N ILE A 55 -12.03 3.52 -22.56
CA ILE A 55 -10.83 4.38 -22.51
C ILE A 55 -9.56 3.54 -22.66
N LEU A 56 -9.47 2.39 -22.00
CA LEU A 56 -8.33 1.46 -22.14
C LEU A 56 -8.21 0.91 -23.57
N ASP A 57 -9.33 0.66 -24.25
CA ASP A 57 -9.36 0.26 -25.67
C ASP A 57 -8.74 1.31 -26.61
N LEU A 58 -8.62 2.58 -26.18
CA LEU A 58 -7.92 3.64 -26.93
C LEU A 58 -6.39 3.55 -26.79
N GLY A 59 -5.88 2.55 -26.06
CA GLY A 59 -4.46 2.24 -25.91
C GLY A 59 -3.72 3.04 -24.84
N VAL A 60 -4.43 3.58 -23.84
CA VAL A 60 -3.78 4.14 -22.65
C VAL A 60 -3.34 3.00 -21.72
N ASP A 61 -2.18 3.16 -21.10
CA ASP A 61 -1.73 2.22 -20.07
C ASP A 61 -2.62 2.37 -18.83
N VAL A 62 -3.15 1.25 -18.32
CA VAL A 62 -3.96 1.21 -17.11
C VAL A 62 -3.18 1.67 -15.86
N ASN A 63 -1.85 1.55 -15.93
CA ASN A 63 -0.91 1.91 -14.87
C ASN A 63 -0.29 3.30 -15.04
N GLU A 64 -0.70 4.06 -16.06
CA GLU A 64 -0.20 5.41 -16.30
C GLU A 64 -0.44 6.31 -15.09
N LEU A 65 0.54 7.13 -14.75
CA LEU A 65 0.42 8.14 -13.70
C LEU A 65 -0.21 9.43 -14.27
N ASN A 66 -1.08 10.07 -13.48
CA ASN A 66 -1.55 11.42 -13.80
C ASN A 66 -0.47 12.48 -13.50
N SER A 67 -0.83 13.76 -13.64
CA SER A 67 0.08 14.88 -13.34
C SER A 67 0.44 15.04 -11.86
N ASP A 68 -0.27 14.34 -10.99
CA ASP A 68 -0.01 14.31 -9.55
C ASP A 68 0.76 13.04 -9.16
N ASP A 69 1.31 12.28 -10.12
CA ASP A 69 2.03 11.03 -9.88
C ASP A 69 1.19 9.95 -9.14
N VAL A 70 -0.09 9.82 -9.54
CA VAL A 70 -1.05 8.87 -8.96
C VAL A 70 -1.66 8.02 -10.09
N THR A 71 -1.88 6.72 -9.87
CA THR A 71 -2.58 5.85 -10.83
C THR A 71 -4.10 5.92 -10.69
N ALA A 72 -4.83 5.51 -11.72
CA ALA A 72 -6.29 5.41 -11.68
C ALA A 72 -6.79 4.50 -10.53
N LEU A 73 -6.06 3.42 -10.23
CA LEU A 73 -6.39 2.49 -9.15
C LEU A 73 -6.27 3.14 -7.76
N HIS A 74 -5.27 4.00 -7.56
CA HIS A 74 -5.15 4.77 -6.32
C HIS A 74 -6.32 5.73 -6.14
N LEU A 75 -6.71 6.48 -7.19
CA LEU A 75 -7.87 7.38 -7.10
C LEU A 75 -9.16 6.60 -6.80
N ALA A 76 -9.42 5.51 -7.54
CA ALA A 76 -10.57 4.65 -7.27
C ALA A 76 -10.59 4.16 -5.82
N THR A 77 -9.42 3.80 -5.28
CA THR A 77 -9.26 3.40 -3.88
C THR A 77 -9.52 4.57 -2.90
N THR A 78 -8.96 5.76 -3.13
CA THR A 78 -9.17 6.96 -2.27
C THR A 78 -10.65 7.30 -2.17
N TYR A 79 -11.33 7.27 -3.32
CA TYR A 79 -12.73 7.68 -3.44
C TYR A 79 -13.71 6.51 -3.23
N LYS A 80 -13.22 5.35 -2.77
CA LYS A 80 -14.01 4.17 -2.40
C LYS A 80 -14.89 3.65 -3.54
N LYS A 81 -14.38 3.71 -4.77
CA LYS A 81 -15.11 3.31 -5.99
C LYS A 81 -14.90 1.82 -6.24
N VAL A 82 -15.65 0.99 -5.52
CA VAL A 82 -15.55 -0.48 -5.57
C VAL A 82 -15.62 -1.01 -7.01
N GLN A 83 -16.60 -0.54 -7.81
CA GLN A 83 -16.74 -0.95 -9.21
C GLN A 83 -15.51 -0.60 -10.05
N SER A 84 -14.99 0.62 -9.90
CA SER A 84 -13.78 1.05 -10.62
C SER A 84 -12.56 0.22 -10.21
N VAL A 85 -12.37 -0.04 -8.91
CA VAL A 85 -11.28 -0.89 -8.41
C VAL A 85 -11.37 -2.28 -9.04
N GLU A 86 -12.55 -2.91 -8.99
CA GLU A 86 -12.76 -4.24 -9.56
C GLU A 86 -12.46 -4.26 -11.07
N GLN A 87 -12.95 -3.27 -11.82
CA GLN A 87 -12.71 -3.19 -13.26
C GLN A 87 -11.23 -2.95 -13.60
N LEU A 88 -10.57 -2.01 -12.92
CA LEU A 88 -9.16 -1.71 -13.16
C LEU A 88 -8.29 -2.94 -12.89
N LEU A 89 -8.53 -3.66 -11.80
CA LEU A 89 -7.81 -4.90 -11.49
C LEU A 89 -8.05 -5.98 -12.54
N LYS A 90 -9.31 -6.20 -12.97
CA LYS A 90 -9.64 -7.14 -14.05
C LYS A 90 -8.98 -6.77 -15.38
N LEU A 91 -8.73 -5.48 -15.62
CA LEU A 91 -8.11 -4.95 -16.82
C LEU A 91 -6.57 -4.83 -16.71
N GLY A 92 -5.98 -5.40 -15.66
CA GLY A 92 -4.53 -5.52 -15.52
C GLY A 92 -3.84 -4.37 -14.79
N ALA A 93 -4.57 -3.56 -14.03
CA ALA A 93 -3.96 -2.61 -13.10
C ALA A 93 -3.08 -3.37 -12.09
N ASP A 94 -1.83 -2.95 -11.93
CA ASP A 94 -0.91 -3.54 -10.97
C ASP A 94 -1.23 -3.03 -9.54
N PRO A 95 -1.67 -3.92 -8.62
CA PRO A 95 -2.04 -3.54 -7.27
C PRO A 95 -0.85 -3.21 -6.36
N ASN A 96 0.39 -3.33 -6.87
CA ASN A 96 1.62 -3.10 -6.12
C ASN A 96 2.34 -1.80 -6.50
N LEU A 97 1.82 -1.06 -7.48
CA LEU A 97 2.35 0.27 -7.78
C LEU A 97 2.15 1.18 -6.58
N VAL A 98 3.14 2.02 -6.34
CA VAL A 98 3.06 3.07 -5.34
C VAL A 98 2.52 4.35 -5.98
N SER A 99 2.06 5.29 -5.17
CA SER A 99 1.65 6.62 -5.59
C SER A 99 2.66 7.69 -5.15
N PRO A 100 3.71 8.01 -5.96
CA PRO A 100 4.72 9.00 -5.61
C PRO A 100 4.18 10.40 -5.31
N GLY A 101 2.99 10.71 -5.82
CA GLY A 101 2.27 11.94 -5.50
C GLY A 101 1.90 12.14 -4.05
N ASP A 102 1.77 11.03 -3.30
CA ASP A 102 1.51 11.05 -1.88
C ASP A 102 2.84 10.94 -1.12
N LYS A 103 2.99 11.75 -0.07
CA LYS A 103 4.18 11.75 0.80
C LYS A 103 4.44 10.39 1.44
N ILE A 104 3.39 9.62 1.72
CA ILE A 104 3.53 8.28 2.30
C ILE A 104 3.88 7.22 1.23
N ASN A 105 3.79 7.59 -0.06
CA ASN A 105 4.04 6.75 -1.23
C ASN A 105 3.38 5.36 -1.12
N PRO A 106 2.05 5.31 -0.86
CA PRO A 106 1.37 4.07 -0.50
C PRO A 106 1.16 3.20 -1.73
N THR A 107 1.03 1.88 -1.52
CA THR A 107 0.33 1.00 -2.46
C THR A 107 -1.19 1.16 -2.31
N PRO A 108 -2.01 0.73 -3.29
CA PRO A 108 -3.47 0.70 -3.15
C PRO A 108 -3.93 -0.01 -1.87
N LEU A 109 -3.30 -1.13 -1.50
CA LEU A 109 -3.62 -1.87 -0.27
C LEU A 109 -3.34 -1.04 1.00
N GLN A 110 -2.18 -0.40 1.06
CA GLN A 110 -1.84 0.49 2.19
C GLN A 110 -2.79 1.70 2.27
N GLN A 111 -3.29 2.18 1.13
CA GLN A 111 -4.24 3.28 1.08
C GLN A 111 -5.65 2.85 1.50
N ALA A 112 -6.12 1.69 1.04
CA ALA A 112 -7.41 1.12 1.45
C ALA A 112 -7.45 0.86 2.97
N THR A 113 -6.32 0.46 3.56
CA THR A 113 -6.20 0.18 4.99
C THR A 113 -5.92 1.43 5.85
N PHE A 114 -5.76 2.62 5.24
CA PHE A 114 -5.52 3.86 5.98
C PHE A 114 -6.73 4.28 6.83
N ILE A 115 -7.96 4.10 6.31
CA ILE A 115 -9.21 4.37 7.03
C ILE A 115 -10.22 3.26 6.71
N LEU A 116 -10.32 2.25 7.58
CA LEU A 116 -11.38 1.23 7.50
C LEU A 116 -12.62 1.66 8.29
N ASN A 117 -13.47 2.50 7.68
CA ASN A 117 -14.69 2.99 8.33
C ASN A 117 -16.00 2.65 7.60
N SER A 118 -15.95 2.01 6.43
CA SER A 118 -17.13 1.54 5.72
C SER A 118 -16.94 0.16 5.10
N ALA A 119 -18.02 -0.39 4.55
CA ALA A 119 -17.99 -1.68 3.86
C ALA A 119 -17.21 -1.62 2.54
N ASP A 120 -17.11 -0.43 1.93
CA ASP A 120 -16.44 -0.25 0.64
C ASP A 120 -14.92 -0.47 0.78
N GLU A 121 -14.27 0.06 1.82
CA GLU A 121 -12.82 -0.16 2.01
C GLU A 121 -12.50 -1.61 2.37
N LEU A 122 -13.39 -2.29 3.10
CA LEU A 122 -13.24 -3.73 3.35
C LEU A 122 -13.32 -4.51 2.03
N THR A 123 -14.31 -4.21 1.20
CA THR A 123 -14.46 -4.84 -0.12
C THR A 123 -13.25 -4.56 -1.02
N ILE A 124 -12.77 -3.32 -1.05
CA ILE A 124 -11.57 -2.94 -1.81
C ILE A 124 -10.33 -3.65 -1.29
N THR A 125 -10.15 -3.73 0.03
CA THR A 125 -9.02 -4.46 0.65
C THR A 125 -9.01 -5.91 0.20
N GLN A 126 -10.17 -6.58 0.22
CA GLN A 126 -10.30 -7.96 -0.23
C GLN A 126 -9.99 -8.09 -1.73
N LEU A 127 -10.57 -7.24 -2.59
CA LEU A 127 -10.30 -7.25 -4.03
C LEU A 127 -8.81 -7.08 -4.36
N LEU A 128 -8.13 -6.18 -3.66
CA LEU A 128 -6.70 -5.93 -3.83
C LEU A 128 -5.87 -7.16 -3.45
N LEU A 129 -6.16 -7.79 -2.32
CA LEU A 129 -5.46 -9.01 -1.88
C LEU A 129 -5.71 -10.18 -2.85
N GLU A 130 -6.96 -10.38 -3.28
CA GLU A 130 -7.33 -11.39 -4.28
C GLU A 130 -6.64 -11.16 -5.64
N SER A 131 -6.30 -9.91 -5.95
CA SER A 131 -5.59 -9.54 -7.18
C SER A 131 -4.06 -9.55 -7.04
N GLY A 132 -3.53 -10.01 -5.91
CA GLY A 132 -2.08 -10.15 -5.70
C GLY A 132 -1.38 -8.91 -5.18
N ALA A 133 -2.08 -8.03 -4.46
CA ALA A 133 -1.43 -6.99 -3.66
C ALA A 133 -0.52 -7.63 -2.60
N ASP A 134 0.72 -7.17 -2.51
CA ASP A 134 1.71 -7.60 -1.52
C ASP A 134 1.34 -7.06 -0.14
N PRO A 135 0.93 -7.91 0.82
CA PRO A 135 0.60 -7.48 2.17
C PRO A 135 1.82 -7.00 2.96
N ASN A 136 3.03 -7.28 2.49
CA ASN A 136 4.30 -6.94 3.12
C ASN A 136 4.95 -5.68 2.54
N ALA A 137 4.31 -5.02 1.59
CA ALA A 137 4.76 -3.73 1.08
C ALA A 137 4.96 -2.75 2.25
N VAL A 138 6.07 -2.01 2.22
CA VAL A 138 6.46 -1.04 3.24
C VAL A 138 6.42 0.37 2.69
N THR A 139 5.89 1.31 3.47
CA THR A 139 6.06 2.74 3.19
C THR A 139 7.51 3.16 3.46
N PRO A 140 7.94 4.38 3.06
CA PRO A 140 9.25 4.92 3.41
C PRO A 140 9.55 4.95 4.92
N ASP A 141 8.51 4.98 5.77
CA ASP A 141 8.62 4.92 7.24
C ASP A 141 8.66 3.48 7.79
N ASN A 142 8.84 2.48 6.92
CA ASN A 142 8.85 1.05 7.26
C ASN A 142 7.53 0.55 7.89
N GLU A 143 6.40 1.12 7.46
CA GLU A 143 5.07 0.71 7.94
C GLU A 143 4.39 -0.21 6.93
N THR A 144 3.94 -1.38 7.38
CA THR A 144 3.09 -2.32 6.62
C THR A 144 1.61 -2.05 6.88
N ALA A 145 0.73 -2.57 6.00
CA ALA A 145 -0.71 -2.51 6.22
C ALA A 145 -1.11 -3.16 7.56
N LEU A 146 -0.48 -4.29 7.91
CA LEU A 146 -0.75 -5.01 9.16
C LEU A 146 -0.36 -4.18 10.42
N LEU A 147 0.81 -3.52 10.41
CA LEU A 147 1.22 -2.62 11.48
C LEU A 147 0.23 -1.47 11.67
N ARG A 148 -0.24 -0.88 10.56
CA ARG A 148 -1.21 0.22 10.61
C ARG A 148 -2.54 -0.20 11.21
N LEU A 149 -3.09 -1.33 10.74
CA LEU A 149 -4.40 -1.82 11.20
C LEU A 149 -4.39 -2.22 12.67
N THR A 150 -3.33 -2.90 13.13
CA THR A 150 -3.18 -3.28 14.53
C THR A 150 -3.03 -2.06 15.44
N ARG A 151 -2.37 -1.00 14.97
CA ARG A 151 -2.25 0.28 15.69
C ARG A 151 -3.57 1.05 15.81
N ALA A 152 -4.45 0.97 14.80
CA ALA A 152 -5.74 1.65 14.80
C ALA A 152 -6.76 1.01 15.77
N GLY A 153 -6.73 -0.32 15.93
CA GLY A 153 -7.44 -1.02 17.02
C GLY A 153 -8.98 -1.14 16.91
N GLY A 154 -9.57 -0.91 15.73
CA GLY A 154 -11.03 -0.94 15.53
C GLY A 154 -11.64 -2.30 15.12
N PRO A 155 -12.96 -2.53 15.27
CA PRO A 155 -13.62 -3.77 14.84
C PRO A 155 -13.48 -4.10 13.34
N PRO A 156 -13.62 -3.14 12.39
CA PRO A 156 -13.38 -3.41 10.96
C PRO A 156 -11.95 -3.89 10.67
N ALA A 157 -10.97 -3.43 11.46
CA ALA A 157 -9.59 -3.85 11.32
C ALA A 157 -9.40 -5.34 11.60
N ALA A 158 -10.23 -5.99 12.43
CA ALA A 158 -10.07 -7.41 12.72
C ALA A 158 -10.27 -8.30 11.48
N PHE A 159 -11.24 -8.00 10.62
CA PHE A 159 -11.46 -8.75 9.38
C PHE A 159 -10.33 -8.52 8.37
N ALA A 160 -9.92 -7.27 8.18
CA ALA A 160 -8.81 -6.96 7.29
C ALA A 160 -7.47 -7.54 7.78
N ILE A 161 -7.24 -7.62 9.10
CA ILE A 161 -6.08 -8.31 9.68
C ILE A 161 -6.11 -9.80 9.36
N GLU A 162 -7.27 -10.45 9.50
CA GLU A 162 -7.45 -11.87 9.14
C GLU A 162 -7.10 -12.09 7.67
N TRP A 163 -7.64 -11.27 6.75
CA TRP A 163 -7.33 -11.36 5.32
C TRP A 163 -5.86 -11.10 5.00
N LEU A 164 -5.22 -10.14 5.65
CA LEU A 164 -3.78 -9.88 5.47
C LEU A 164 -2.94 -11.09 5.90
N ILE A 165 -3.28 -11.72 7.03
CA ILE A 165 -2.60 -12.93 7.51
C ILE A 165 -2.78 -14.07 6.51
N ASP A 166 -4.01 -14.29 6.03
CA ASP A 166 -4.31 -15.32 5.03
C ASP A 166 -3.57 -15.07 3.70
N ALA A 167 -3.36 -13.80 3.33
CA ALA A 167 -2.59 -13.39 2.17
C ALA A 167 -1.06 -13.47 2.38
N GLY A 168 -0.58 -13.87 3.57
CA GLY A 168 0.85 -14.04 3.85
C GLY A 168 1.55 -12.81 4.44
N ALA A 169 0.83 -11.94 5.15
CA ALA A 169 1.45 -10.86 5.89
C ALA A 169 2.41 -11.39 6.97
N ASP A 170 3.61 -10.82 7.03
CA ASP A 170 4.61 -11.11 8.05
C ASP A 170 4.24 -10.41 9.36
N VAL A 171 3.75 -11.23 10.30
CA VAL A 171 3.32 -10.81 11.63
C VAL A 171 4.47 -10.41 12.56
N LYS A 172 5.73 -10.56 12.14
CA LYS A 172 6.94 -10.24 12.93
C LYS A 172 7.61 -8.93 12.51
N MET A 173 7.20 -8.33 11.40
CA MET A 173 7.74 -7.05 10.95
C MET A 173 7.51 -5.98 12.01
N ALA A 174 8.55 -5.23 12.33
CA ALA A 174 8.49 -4.19 13.34
C ALA A 174 8.69 -2.81 12.70
N ASP A 175 8.01 -1.80 13.26
CA ASP A 175 8.19 -0.41 12.83
C ASP A 175 9.56 0.16 13.28
N ALA A 176 9.80 1.44 12.98
CA ALA A 176 11.03 2.13 13.37
C ALA A 176 11.28 2.21 14.90
N ARG A 177 10.29 1.91 15.75
CA ARG A 177 10.40 1.83 17.22
C ARG A 177 10.58 0.39 17.71
N GLY A 178 10.69 -0.57 16.80
CA GLY A 178 10.69 -2.00 17.10
C GLY A 178 9.33 -2.50 17.57
N MET A 179 8.23 -1.78 17.30
CA MET A 179 6.89 -2.21 17.65
C MET A 179 6.35 -3.20 16.61
N THR A 180 5.91 -4.36 17.06
CA THR A 180 5.32 -5.41 16.22
C THR A 180 3.79 -5.29 16.17
N PRO A 181 3.12 -5.92 15.17
CA PRO A 181 1.67 -6.05 15.15
C PRO A 181 1.09 -6.59 16.46
N LEU A 182 1.77 -7.57 17.07
CA LEU A 182 1.35 -8.17 18.34
C LEU A 182 1.35 -7.16 19.49
N GLN A 183 2.38 -6.32 19.59
CA GLN A 183 2.45 -5.27 20.63
C GLN A 183 1.35 -4.22 20.43
N TYR A 184 1.11 -3.80 19.18
CA TYR A 184 0.00 -2.88 18.90
C TYR A 184 -1.37 -3.49 19.20
N ALA A 185 -1.59 -4.76 18.84
CA ALA A 185 -2.84 -5.45 19.14
C ALA A 185 -3.10 -5.59 20.65
N VAL A 186 -2.04 -5.79 21.45
CA VAL A 186 -2.14 -5.76 22.93
C VAL A 186 -2.55 -4.39 23.42
N LEU A 187 -1.88 -3.32 22.98
CA LEU A 187 -2.21 -1.94 23.40
C LEU A 187 -3.61 -1.51 22.96
N GLY A 188 -4.06 -1.97 21.78
CA GLY A 188 -5.43 -1.80 21.30
C GLY A 188 -6.47 -2.62 22.08
N GLY A 189 -6.03 -3.53 22.95
CA GLY A 189 -6.92 -4.32 23.80
C GLY A 189 -7.81 -5.26 23.00
N ASN A 190 -7.37 -5.83 21.88
CA ASN A 190 -8.22 -6.75 21.12
C ASN A 190 -7.74 -8.21 21.25
N PRO A 191 -8.32 -9.01 22.18
CA PRO A 191 -7.87 -10.39 22.40
C PRO A 191 -8.05 -11.29 21.17
N ARG A 192 -9.05 -11.01 20.31
CA ARG A 192 -9.23 -11.76 19.06
C ARG A 192 -8.04 -11.54 18.13
N VAL A 193 -7.65 -10.29 17.92
CA VAL A 193 -6.49 -9.95 17.07
C VAL A 193 -5.20 -10.53 17.65
N VAL A 194 -5.02 -10.47 18.96
CA VAL A 194 -3.85 -11.08 19.62
C VAL A 194 -3.83 -12.60 19.41
N ASP A 195 -4.96 -13.29 19.58
CA ASP A 195 -5.06 -14.74 19.33
C ASP A 195 -4.75 -15.09 17.86
N MET A 196 -5.25 -14.30 16.91
CA MET A 196 -4.97 -14.48 15.48
C MET A 196 -3.46 -14.33 15.18
N LEU A 197 -2.83 -13.25 15.67
CA LEU A 197 -1.40 -12.98 15.43
C LEU A 197 -0.51 -14.06 16.05
N LEU A 198 -0.79 -14.50 17.27
CA LEU A 198 -0.05 -15.59 17.91
C LEU A 198 -0.21 -16.92 17.16
N THR A 199 -1.44 -17.22 16.71
CA THR A 199 -1.70 -18.41 15.86
C THR A 199 -0.94 -18.35 14.54
N ALA A 200 -0.82 -17.16 13.96
CA ALA A 200 -0.04 -16.89 12.75
C ALA A 200 1.48 -16.87 12.97
N GLY A 201 1.96 -17.15 14.20
CA GLY A 201 3.38 -17.28 14.52
C GLY A 201 4.08 -15.99 14.89
N ALA A 202 3.35 -14.95 15.34
CA ALA A 202 3.97 -13.77 15.94
C ALA A 202 4.81 -14.18 17.16
N ASP A 203 5.99 -13.58 17.31
CA ASP A 203 6.90 -13.90 18.42
C ASP A 203 6.48 -13.14 19.71
N PRO A 204 5.97 -13.85 20.75
CA PRO A 204 5.58 -13.20 22.00
C PRO A 204 6.77 -12.68 22.81
N GLU A 205 8.00 -13.16 22.52
CA GLU A 205 9.22 -12.79 23.23
C GLU A 205 9.97 -11.64 22.57
N GLN A 206 9.56 -11.20 21.38
CA GLN A 206 10.17 -10.06 20.69
C GLN A 206 10.02 -8.79 21.53
N ARG A 207 11.14 -8.07 21.68
CA ARG A 207 11.22 -6.82 22.45
C ARG A 207 11.28 -5.62 21.50
N ASN A 208 10.54 -4.57 21.84
CA ASN A 208 10.71 -3.28 21.19
C ASN A 208 11.99 -2.57 21.66
N GLN A 209 12.28 -1.38 21.12
CA GLN A 209 13.46 -0.61 21.50
C GLN A 209 13.50 -0.19 22.99
N ALA A 210 12.33 -0.09 23.64
CA ALA A 210 12.23 0.16 25.07
C ALA A 210 12.42 -1.11 25.93
N GLY A 211 12.67 -2.26 25.31
CA GLY A 211 12.92 -3.53 25.98
C GLY A 211 11.66 -4.26 26.45
N PHE A 212 10.47 -3.85 26.04
CA PHE A 212 9.21 -4.50 26.45
C PHE A 212 8.74 -5.53 25.42
N ARG A 213 8.26 -6.69 25.90
CA ARG A 213 7.48 -7.66 25.11
C ARG A 213 6.02 -7.22 25.01
N ALA A 214 5.25 -7.88 24.15
CA ALA A 214 3.81 -7.66 24.08
C ALA A 214 3.11 -7.91 25.42
N ILE A 215 3.44 -9.03 26.09
CA ILE A 215 2.83 -9.37 27.39
C ILE A 215 3.18 -8.38 28.51
N ASP A 216 4.34 -7.72 28.45
CA ASP A 216 4.77 -6.76 29.47
C ASP A 216 3.88 -5.49 29.47
N GLN A 217 3.11 -5.28 28.39
CA GLN A 217 2.25 -4.12 28.16
C GLN A 217 0.77 -4.36 28.49
N ILE A 218 0.36 -5.58 28.88
CA ILE A 218 -1.06 -5.91 29.14
C ILE A 218 -1.65 -5.11 30.31
N ASN A 219 -0.84 -4.61 31.24
CA ASN A 219 -1.32 -3.81 32.36
C ASN A 219 -1.70 -2.37 31.96
N ALA A 220 -1.39 -1.96 30.72
CA ALA A 220 -1.79 -0.67 30.17
C ALA A 220 -3.21 -0.67 29.60
N ILE A 221 -3.87 -1.84 29.51
CA ILE A 221 -5.24 -1.97 28.98
C ILE A 221 -6.28 -2.21 30.08
N PRO A 222 -7.58 -1.92 29.84
CA PRO A 222 -8.61 -2.04 30.88
C PRO A 222 -8.92 -3.46 31.36
N TYR A 223 -8.53 -4.51 30.63
CA TYR A 223 -8.84 -5.93 30.93
C TYR A 223 -7.61 -6.85 30.77
N PRO A 224 -6.57 -6.66 31.60
CA PRO A 224 -5.32 -7.43 31.52
C PRO A 224 -5.52 -8.95 31.65
N GLU A 225 -6.42 -9.39 32.53
CA GLU A 225 -6.65 -10.83 32.80
C GLU A 225 -7.19 -11.59 31.57
N LYS A 226 -8.03 -10.94 30.76
CA LYS A 226 -8.52 -11.55 29.52
C LYS A 226 -7.38 -11.72 28.52
N MET A 227 -6.50 -10.72 28.43
CA MET A 227 -5.35 -10.76 27.54
C MET A 227 -4.32 -11.80 28.00
N GLN A 228 -4.07 -11.86 29.31
CA GLN A 228 -3.17 -12.84 29.92
C GLN A 228 -3.57 -14.28 29.57
N ARG A 229 -4.86 -14.61 29.67
CA ARG A 229 -5.36 -15.94 29.28
C ARG A 229 -5.09 -16.30 27.81
N VAL A 230 -5.08 -15.31 26.91
CA VAL A 230 -4.71 -15.54 25.50
C VAL A 230 -3.23 -15.88 25.40
N PHE A 231 -2.34 -15.15 26.07
CA PHE A 231 -0.91 -15.48 26.07
C PHE A 231 -0.62 -16.85 26.70
N GLU A 232 -1.28 -17.19 27.81
CA GLU A 232 -1.15 -18.50 28.46
C GLU A 232 -1.55 -19.65 27.55
N LYS A 233 -2.63 -19.49 26.76
CA LYS A 233 -3.05 -20.45 25.73
C LYS A 233 -1.95 -20.73 24.70
N HIS A 234 -1.14 -19.72 24.39
CA HIS A 234 -0.01 -19.80 23.44
C HIS A 234 1.34 -20.07 24.13
N GLY A 235 1.35 -20.43 25.42
CA GLY A 235 2.55 -20.81 26.17
C GLY A 235 3.46 -19.64 26.57
N ALA A 236 3.00 -18.40 26.40
CA ALA A 236 3.72 -17.20 26.81
C ALA A 236 3.31 -16.81 28.23
N ASP A 237 4.27 -16.80 29.16
CA ASP A 237 4.02 -16.47 30.57
C ASP A 237 4.37 -15.00 30.87
N SER A 238 3.50 -14.39 31.67
CA SER A 238 3.60 -13.04 32.23
C SER A 238 4.74 -12.86 33.22
N VAL A 239 5.36 -13.95 33.70
CA VAL A 239 6.41 -13.89 34.72
C VAL A 239 7.55 -12.98 34.26
N ARG A 240 7.51 -11.74 34.78
CA ARG A 240 8.59 -10.77 34.74
C ARG A 240 9.85 -11.48 35.23
N ARG A 241 10.92 -11.50 34.44
CA ARG A 241 12.28 -11.70 34.95
C ARG A 241 12.83 -10.32 35.34
N PRO A 242 12.69 -9.87 36.61
CA PRO A 242 13.15 -8.56 37.06
C PRO A 242 14.65 -8.31 36.82
N GLU A 243 15.43 -9.37 36.61
CA GLU A 243 16.88 -9.33 36.37
C GLU A 243 17.29 -8.58 35.09
N LEU A 244 16.42 -8.55 34.06
CA LEU A 244 16.74 -7.89 32.78
C LEU A 244 16.60 -6.36 32.81
N PHE A 245 15.86 -5.80 33.77
CA PHE A 245 15.58 -4.36 33.87
C PHE A 245 16.42 -3.65 34.94
N ALA A 246 17.30 -4.36 35.64
CA ALA A 246 18.22 -3.78 36.61
C ALA A 246 19.31 -2.90 35.95
N LYS A 247 19.61 -3.08 34.66
CA LYS A 247 20.67 -2.33 33.97
C LYS A 247 20.28 -0.92 33.50
N HIS A 248 19.00 -0.56 33.52
CA HIS A 248 18.52 0.75 33.02
C HIS A 248 18.00 1.69 34.12
N ARG A 249 18.06 1.29 35.41
CA ARG A 249 17.63 2.15 36.53
C ARG A 249 18.74 3.01 37.15
N ASN A 250 19.99 2.88 36.68
CA ASN A 250 21.15 3.60 37.21
C ASN A 250 21.83 4.49 36.15
N LYS A 251 21.08 5.43 35.56
CA LYS A 251 21.52 6.69 34.91
C LYS A 251 20.20 7.48 34.78
N GLU A 252 19.87 8.54 35.50
CA GLU A 252 20.57 9.56 36.32
C GLU A 252 19.70 9.89 37.54
#